data_AF-A0A258Q1X6-F1
#
_entry.id   AF-A0A258Q1X6-F1
#
_cell.length_a   1.000
_cell.length_b   1.000
_cell.length_c   1.000
_cell.angle_alpha   90.00
_cell.angle_beta   90.00
_cell.angle_gamma   90.00
#
_symmetry.space_group_name_H-M   'P 1'
#
loop_
_entity.id
_entity.type
_entity.pdbx_description
1 polymer ?
#
loop_
_entity_poly.entity_id
_entity_poly.type
_entity_poly.pdbx_seq_one_letter_code
_entity_poly.pdbx_strand_id
1 'polypeptide(L)' 'MCTILLKWENLMSAFQNIDATELFNLVTQSKVLVVDVRNDDEVMRGKIPNAIHIPLSMLPVEYQKLEDAT' A
#
# COMPACT_ATOMS: atom_id res chain seq x y z
N MET A 1 -24.81 29.69 14.82
CA MET A 1 -23.72 29.60 13.83
C MET A 1 -22.83 28.44 14.26
N CYS A 2 -23.19 27.22 13.83
CA CYS A 2 -22.62 25.98 14.37
C CYS A 2 -21.33 25.63 13.61
N THR A 3 -20.18 25.95 14.20
CA THR A 3 -18.83 25.67 13.66
C THR A 3 -18.42 24.18 13.83
N ILE A 4 -19.38 23.25 13.81
CA ILE A 4 -19.12 21.80 13.94
C ILE A 4 -19.22 21.10 12.58
N LEU A 5 -19.83 21.72 11.57
CA LEU A 5 -20.04 21.10 10.25
C LEU A 5 -18.80 21.05 9.34
N LEU A 6 -17.70 21.73 9.69
CA LEU A 6 -16.50 21.78 8.83
C LEU A 6 -15.42 20.73 9.17
N LYS A 7 -15.65 19.85 10.16
CA LYS A 7 -14.66 18.85 10.57
C LYS A 7 -14.93 17.43 10.05
N TRP A 8 -15.97 17.25 9.23
CA TRP A 8 -16.38 15.93 8.72
C TRP A 8 -16.34 15.79 7.19
N GLU A 9 -16.06 16.86 6.45
CA GLU A 9 -15.90 16.80 4.98
C GLU A 9 -14.53 16.25 4.54
N ASN A 10 -13.68 15.85 5.48
CA ASN A 10 -12.36 15.26 5.22
C ASN A 10 -12.21 13.91 5.92
N LEU A 11 -13.26 13.09 5.91
CA LEU A 11 -13.08 11.64 5.92
C LEU A 11 -12.42 11.27 4.59
N MET A 12 -11.10 11.51 4.56
CA MET A 12 -10.14 11.04 3.59
C MET A 12 -10.55 9.64 3.16
N SER A 13 -10.63 9.41 1.85
CA SER A 13 -10.74 8.05 1.31
C SER A 13 -9.67 7.21 2.00
N ALA A 14 -10.07 6.20 2.78
CA ALA A 14 -9.14 5.39 3.57
C ALA A 14 -8.10 4.66 2.70
N PHE A 15 -8.35 4.60 1.39
CA PHE A 15 -7.43 4.15 0.37
C PHE A 15 -7.64 4.96 -0.92
N GLN A 16 -6.60 5.09 -1.73
CA GLN A 16 -6.69 5.69 -3.06
C GLN A 16 -6.27 4.65 -4.09
N ASN A 17 -7.03 4.52 -5.18
CA ASN A 17 -6.59 3.73 -6.32
C ASN A 17 -5.63 4.60 -7.15
N ILE A 18 -4.50 4.02 -7.52
CA ILE A 18 -3.48 4.66 -8.34
C ILE A 18 -3.18 3.76 -9.54
N ASP A 19 -2.66 4.34 -10.62
CA ASP A 19 -2.18 3.57 -11.76
C ASP A 19 -0.70 3.18 -11.64
N ALA A 20 -0.21 2.40 -12.61
CA ALA A 20 1.18 1.93 -12.62
C ALA A 20 2.21 3.06 -12.78
N THR A 21 1.86 4.13 -13.49
CA THR A 21 2.74 5.29 -13.72
C THR A 21 2.86 6.11 -12.44
N GLU A 22 1.75 6.31 -11.74
CA GLU A 22 1.72 6.99 -10.44
C GLU A 22 2.49 6.19 -9.39
N LEU A 23 2.30 4.87 -9.33
CA LEU A 23 3.10 3.99 -8.47
C LEU A 23 4.60 4.12 -8.75
N PHE A 24 5.00 4.12 -10.02
CA PHE A 24 6.40 4.29 -10.41
C PHE A 24 6.98 5.63 -9.93
N ASN A 25 6.23 6.72 -10.06
CA ASN A 25 6.63 8.03 -9.55
C ASN A 25 6.75 8.03 -8.02
N LEU A 26 5.81 7.40 -7.31
CA LEU A 26 5.86 7.29 -5.85
C LEU A 26 7.08 6.51 -5.36
N VAL A 27 7.37 5.36 -5.98
CA VAL A 27 8.52 4.52 -5.64
C VAL A 27 9.86 5.21 -5.93
N THR A 28 9.92 6.09 -6.94
CA THR A 28 11.14 6.82 -7.31
C THR A 28 11.35 8.09 -6.50
N GLN A 29 10.29 8.77 -6.08
CA GLN A 29 10.37 10.07 -5.41
C GLN A 29 10.24 9.98 -3.88
N SER A 30 9.68 8.90 -3.35
CA SER A 30 9.35 8.76 -1.92
C SER A 30 9.73 7.38 -1.39
N LYS A 31 10.01 7.30 -0.09
CA LYS A 31 10.18 6.02 0.62
C LYS A 31 8.79 5.43 0.89
N VAL A 32 8.19 4.81 -0.14
CA VAL A 32 6.92 4.09 -0.04
C VAL A 32 7.16 2.60 0.13
N LEU A 33 6.35 1.96 0.96
CA LEU A 33 6.35 0.51 1.12
C LEU A 33 5.43 -0.10 0.05
N VAL A 34 5.98 -0.99 -0.78
CA VAL A 34 5.21 -1.73 -1.77
C VAL A 34 5.03 -3.16 -1.27
N VAL A 35 3.78 -3.60 -1.15
CA VAL A 35 3.42 -4.95 -0.71
C VAL A 35 2.77 -5.69 -1.87
N ASP A 36 3.39 -6.79 -2.30
CA ASP A 36 2.89 -7.66 -3.36
C ASP A 36 2.11 -8.83 -2.75
N VAL A 37 0.78 -8.75 -2.84
CA VAL A 37 -0.16 -9.69 -2.21
C VAL A 37 -0.63 -10.83 -3.11
N ARG A 38 0.02 -10.99 -4.28
CA ARG A 38 -0.26 -12.05 -5.25
C ARG A 38 0.15 -13.43 -4.71
N ASN A 39 0.02 -14.48 -5.52
CA ASN A 39 0.53 -15.81 -5.17
C ASN A 39 2.02 -15.95 -5.52
N ASP A 40 2.71 -16.91 -4.88
CA ASP A 40 4.14 -17.18 -5.08
C ASP A 40 4.50 -17.38 -6.57
N ASP A 41 3.70 -18.18 -7.29
CA ASP A 41 3.94 -18.46 -8.72
C ASP A 41 3.96 -17.18 -9.58
N GLU A 42 3.14 -16.19 -9.24
CA GLU A 42 3.09 -14.91 -9.95
C GLU A 42 4.32 -14.05 -9.66
N VAL A 43 4.77 -14.04 -8.41
CA VAL A 43 5.94 -13.30 -7.95
C VAL A 43 7.23 -13.90 -8.52
N MET A 44 7.30 -15.22 -8.62
CA MET A 44 8.43 -15.93 -9.25
C MET A 44 8.59 -15.59 -10.73
N ARG A 45 7.49 -15.32 -11.45
CA ARG A 45 7.54 -14.87 -12.86
C ARG A 45 7.98 -13.42 -13.02
N GLY A 46 7.96 -12.64 -11.96
CA GLY A 46 8.39 -11.25 -11.95
C GLY A 46 7.66 -10.45 -10.88
N LYS A 47 8.43 -9.60 -10.20
CA LYS A 47 7.92 -8.70 -9.16
C LYS A 47 8.56 -7.34 -9.24
N ILE A 48 7.89 -6.35 -8.66
CA ILE A 48 8.43 -5.00 -8.54
C ILE A 48 9.67 -5.06 -7.62
N PRO A 49 10.82 -4.49 -8.02
CA PRO A 49 12.00 -4.41 -7.17
C PRO A 49 11.66 -3.74 -5.83
N ASN A 50 12.24 -4.24 -4.74
CA ASN A 50 12.00 -3.77 -3.36
C ASN A 50 10.58 -3.97 -2.82
N ALA A 51 9.67 -4.63 -3.56
CA ALA A 51 8.38 -5.03 -3.01
C ALA A 51 8.54 -6.20 -2.02
N ILE A 52 7.89 -6.05 -0.86
CA ILE A 52 7.74 -7.11 0.13
C ILE A 52 6.61 -8.02 -0.33
N HIS A 53 6.91 -9.32 -0.46
CA HIS A 53 5.90 -10.29 -0.84
C HIS A 53 5.24 -10.88 0.42
N ILE A 54 3.92 -10.70 0.53
CA ILE A 54 3.08 -11.33 1.55
C ILE A 54 1.77 -11.71 0.88
N PRO A 55 1.52 -12.99 0.57
CA PRO A 55 0.27 -13.41 -0.05
C PRO A 55 -0.95 -12.92 0.74
N LEU A 56 -2.03 -12.57 0.03
CA LEU A 56 -3.22 -11.98 0.65
C LEU A 56 -3.80 -12.84 1.80
N SER A 57 -3.73 -14.16 1.66
CA SER A 57 -4.17 -15.13 2.68
C SER A 57 -3.33 -15.09 3.96
N MET A 58 -2.06 -14.72 3.86
CA MET A 58 -1.11 -14.67 4.97
C MET A 58 -1.00 -13.27 5.60
N LEU A 59 -1.47 -12.24 4.90
CA LEU A 59 -1.36 -10.84 5.34
C LEU A 59 -1.89 -10.59 6.77
N PRO A 60 -3.06 -11.13 7.20
CA PRO A 60 -3.54 -10.94 8.57
C PRO A 60 -2.62 -11.51 9.66
N VAL A 61 -1.79 -12.51 9.32
CA VAL A 61 -0.85 -13.15 10.24
C VAL A 61 0.53 -12.49 10.16
N GLU A 62 0.91 -12.03 8.99
CA GLU A 62 2.26 -11.55 8.69
C GLU A 62 2.38 -10.03 8.60
N TYR A 63 1.30 -9.26 8.81
CA TYR A 63 1.32 -7.79 8.69
C TYR A 63 2.38 -7.13 9.59
N GLN A 64 2.73 -7.76 10.72
CA GLN A 64 3.77 -7.28 11.64
C GLN A 64 5.12 -7.08 10.92
N LYS A 65 5.41 -7.88 9.88
CA LYS A 65 6.63 -7.74 9.06
C LYS A 65 6.70 -6.39 8.33
N LEU A 66 5.56 -5.70 8.16
CA LEU A 66 5.48 -4.40 7.52
C LEU A 66 5.85 -3.27 8.49
N GLU A 67 5.65 -3.45 9.80
CA GLU A 67 6.04 -2.46 10.81
C GLU A 67 7.56 -2.34 10.91
N ASP A 68 8.28 -3.46 10.81
CA ASP A 68 9.75 -3.51 10.85
C ASP A 68 10.41 -2.94 9.58
N ALA A 69 9.65 -2.79 8.50
CA ALA A 69 10.14 -2.34 7.20
C ALA A 69 10.07 -0.82 6.98
N THR A 70 9.42 -0.09 7.89
CA THR A 70 9.16 1.36 7.78
C THR A 70 10.30 2.18 8.36
#